data_AF-A0A8J5MNI9-F1
#
_entry.id   AF-A0A8J5MNI9-F1
#
_cell.length_a   1.000
_cell.length_b   1.000
_cell.length_c   1.000
_cell.angle_alpha   90.00
_cell.angle_beta   90.00
_cell.angle_gamma   90.00
#
_symmetry.space_group_name_H-M   'P 1'
#
loop_
_entity.id
_entity.type
_entity.pdbx_description
1 polymer ?
#
loop_
_entity_poly.entity_id
_entity_poly.type
_entity_poly.pdbx_seq_one_letter_code
_entity_poly.pdbx_strand_id
1 'polypeptide(L)'
;MFTSVALMCMLVAVGVALPGGYQPSYNVPIPYTFNYGVTAGNNNFGQHESGDGRNVRGKYYVHLPDGRVQTVGYRADGSGFHPTVSYQGTASHPGHGYGYH
;
A
#
# COMPACT_ATOMS: atom_id res chain seq x y z
N MET A 1 -28.74 32.61 23.19
CA MET A 1 -27.47 33.12 23.75
C MET A 1 -26.51 33.21 22.57
N PHE A 2 -26.19 34.43 22.16
CA PHE A 2 -25.50 34.78 20.91
C PHE A 2 -24.02 35.09 21.18
N THR A 3 -23.12 34.67 20.28
CA THR A 3 -21.88 35.39 19.89
C THR A 3 -21.69 35.11 18.38
N SER A 4 -22.08 36.00 17.45
CA SER A 4 -21.35 37.14 16.84
C SER A 4 -19.97 36.77 16.29
N VAL A 5 -19.84 36.38 15.00
CA VAL A 5 -19.70 37.17 13.76
C VAL A 5 -18.30 37.80 13.58
N ALA A 6 -17.56 37.29 12.59
CA ALA A 6 -16.65 38.09 11.77
C ALA A 6 -16.91 37.76 10.30
N LEU A 7 -17.72 38.63 9.69
CA LEU A 7 -17.80 38.88 8.26
C LEU A 7 -16.40 39.31 7.79
N MET A 8 -15.77 38.55 6.90
CA MET A 8 -14.62 39.05 6.15
C MET A 8 -15.06 39.23 4.70
N CYS A 9 -15.06 40.51 4.29
CA CYS A 9 -15.42 41.01 2.98
C CYS A 9 -14.71 40.29 1.83
N MET A 10 -15.43 40.25 0.71
CA MET A 10 -15.01 39.83 -0.61
C MET A 10 -13.59 40.25 -0.99
N LEU A 11 -12.88 39.33 -1.64
CA LEU A 11 -12.22 39.65 -2.90
C LEU A 11 -12.76 38.70 -3.96
N VAL A 12 -13.71 39.20 -4.76
CA VAL A 12 -13.99 38.64 -6.08
C VAL A 12 -12.80 39.03 -6.95
N ALA A 13 -11.83 38.15 -7.08
CA ALA A 13 -10.81 38.28 -8.11
C ALA A 13 -11.42 37.81 -9.44
N VAL A 14 -11.94 38.74 -10.23
CA VAL A 14 -12.11 38.52 -11.68
C VAL A 14 -10.70 38.42 -12.26
N GLY A 15 -10.18 37.20 -12.32
CA GLY A 15 -8.92 36.89 -12.96
C GLY A 15 -9.08 36.99 -14.47
N VAL A 16 -8.58 38.09 -15.04
CA VAL A 16 -8.29 38.21 -16.48
C VAL A 16 -7.43 37.02 -16.90
N ALA A 17 -7.89 36.26 -17.89
CA ALA A 17 -7.14 35.14 -18.47
C ALA A 17 -5.90 35.68 -19.22
N LEU A 18 -4.73 35.52 -18.61
CA LEU A 18 -3.46 35.70 -19.30
C LEU A 18 -3.16 34.45 -20.14
N PRO A 19 -2.74 34.58 -21.42
CA PRO A 19 -2.32 33.44 -22.22
C PRO A 19 -0.96 32.96 -21.70
N GLY A 20 -1.00 31.99 -20.80
CA GLY A 20 0.19 31.43 -20.17
C GLY A 20 -0.18 30.55 -18.99
N GLY A 21 -0.93 29.48 -19.26
CA GLY A 21 -1.24 28.48 -18.24
C GLY A 21 0.04 27.89 -17.67
N TYR A 22 0.31 28.15 -16.41
CA TYR A 22 1.31 27.40 -15.65
C TYR A 22 0.79 25.97 -15.52
N GLN A 23 1.17 25.08 -16.44
CA GLN A 23 1.01 23.65 -16.24
C GLN A 23 2.14 23.18 -15.31
N PRO A 24 1.87 22.79 -14.06
CA PRO A 24 2.88 22.12 -13.28
C PRO A 24 3.31 20.86 -14.04
N SER A 25 4.61 20.75 -14.31
CA SER A 25 5.19 19.54 -14.89
C SER A 25 5.01 18.39 -13.89
N TYR A 26 4.12 17.45 -14.19
CA TYR A 26 3.87 16.24 -13.39
C TYR A 26 5.00 15.21 -13.48
N ASN A 27 6.21 15.60 -13.90
CA ASN A 27 7.31 14.66 -14.11
C ASN A 27 8.14 14.38 -12.85
N VAL A 28 7.61 14.73 -11.67
CA VAL A 28 8.21 14.37 -10.38
C VAL A 28 7.42 13.19 -9.81
N PRO A 29 8.05 12.03 -9.62
CA PRO A 29 7.41 10.90 -8.94
C PRO A 29 6.85 11.32 -7.58
N ILE A 30 5.58 11.03 -7.34
CA ILE A 30 4.88 11.44 -6.11
C ILE A 30 5.05 10.35 -5.05
N PRO A 31 5.53 10.68 -3.83
CA PRO A 31 5.57 9.73 -2.73
C PRO A 31 4.17 9.20 -2.39
N TYR A 32 4.09 7.92 -2.02
CA TYR A 32 2.84 7.28 -1.66
C TYR A 32 3.03 6.31 -0.49
N THR A 33 1.91 5.96 0.14
CA THR A 33 1.85 4.85 1.09
C THR A 33 0.47 4.23 0.99
N PHE A 34 0.41 2.91 1.02
CA PHE A 34 -0.85 2.18 1.13
C PHE A 34 -0.70 0.96 2.02
N ASN A 35 -1.84 0.49 2.50
CA ASN A 35 -1.94 -0.78 3.20
C ASN A 35 -3.34 -1.37 3.01
N TYR A 36 -3.41 -2.70 3.01
CA TYR A 36 -4.66 -3.43 3.07
C TYR A 36 -4.46 -4.73 3.86
N GLY A 37 -5.57 -5.28 4.34
CA GLY A 37 -5.62 -6.58 4.99
C GLY A 37 -6.96 -7.25 4.74
N VAL A 38 -6.94 -8.56 4.54
CA VAL A 38 -8.12 -9.39 4.34
C VAL A 38 -8.11 -10.46 5.40
N THR A 39 -9.21 -10.53 6.17
CA THR A 39 -9.47 -11.61 7.13
C THR A 39 -10.88 -12.12 6.87
N ALA A 40 -11.00 -13.23 6.14
CA ALA A 40 -12.28 -13.81 5.77
C ALA A 40 -12.17 -15.32 5.54
N GLY A 41 -12.89 -16.13 6.33
CA GLY A 41 -12.78 -17.59 6.28
C GLY A 41 -11.35 -18.05 6.57
N ASN A 42 -10.78 -18.86 5.66
CA ASN A 42 -9.39 -19.31 5.73
C ASN A 42 -8.39 -18.31 5.12
N ASN A 43 -8.87 -17.17 4.60
CA ASN A 43 -8.00 -16.15 4.02
C ASN A 43 -7.55 -15.18 5.10
N ASN A 44 -6.24 -15.11 5.32
CA ASN A 44 -5.61 -14.06 6.09
C ASN A 44 -4.33 -13.62 5.38
N PHE A 45 -4.36 -12.43 4.79
CA PHE A 45 -3.25 -11.85 4.06
C PHE A 45 -3.34 -10.33 4.06
N GLY A 46 -2.22 -9.67 3.79
CA GLY A 46 -2.18 -8.22 3.74
C GLY A 46 -0.85 -7.70 3.24
N GLN A 47 -0.82 -6.40 2.98
CA GLN A 47 0.35 -5.71 2.47
C GLN A 47 0.42 -4.30 3.03
N HIS A 48 1.65 -3.83 3.22
CA HIS A 48 1.97 -2.44 3.43
C HIS A 48 3.13 -2.07 2.52
N GLU A 49 3.02 -0.94 1.83
CA GLU A 49 4.06 -0.45 0.93
C GLU A 49 4.10 1.07 0.97
N SER A 50 5.31 1.61 0.81
CA SER A 50 5.56 3.03 0.62
C SER A 50 6.57 3.23 -0.52
N GLY A 51 6.36 4.31 -1.28
CA GLY A 51 7.30 4.79 -2.29
C GLY A 51 7.71 6.22 -1.99
N ASP A 52 9.00 6.52 -2.09
CA ASP A 52 9.54 7.88 -1.90
C ASP A 52 9.69 8.67 -3.22
N GLY A 53 9.14 8.12 -4.31
CA GLY A 53 9.31 8.63 -5.67
C GLY A 53 10.54 8.07 -6.41
N ARG A 54 11.45 7.38 -5.72
CA ARG A 54 12.65 6.78 -6.33
C ARG A 54 12.83 5.31 -5.97
N ASN A 55 12.48 4.93 -4.75
CA ASN A 55 12.55 3.59 -4.21
C ASN A 55 11.18 3.22 -3.65
N VAL A 56 10.90 1.91 -3.65
CA VAL A 56 9.74 1.32 -3.01
C VAL A 56 10.22 0.39 -1.90
N ARG A 57 9.52 0.39 -0.77
CA ARG A 57 9.71 -0.59 0.31
C ARG A 57 8.36 -1.09 0.77
N GLY A 58 8.27 -2.39 0.99
CA GLY A 58 7.04 -2.98 1.46
C GLY A 58 7.22 -4.35 2.07
N LYS A 59 6.11 -4.85 2.58
CA LYS A 59 5.97 -6.22 3.07
C LYS A 59 4.56 -6.70 2.74
N TYR A 60 4.45 -7.93 2.27
CA TYR A 60 3.19 -8.66 2.29
C TYR A 60 3.32 -9.95 3.10
N TYR A 61 2.20 -10.47 3.56
CA TYR A 61 2.12 -11.73 4.26
C TYR A 61 0.90 -12.54 3.81
N VAL A 62 1.01 -13.87 3.87
CA VAL A 62 -0.06 -14.82 3.54
C VAL A 62 -0.05 -15.95 4.55
N HIS A 63 -1.20 -16.25 5.17
CA HIS A 63 -1.42 -17.48 5.93
C HIS A 63 -1.63 -18.64 4.95
N LEU A 64 -0.74 -19.61 4.98
CA LEU A 64 -0.75 -20.77 4.10
C LEU A 64 -1.67 -21.88 4.66
N PRO A 65 -2.25 -22.73 3.79
CA PRO A 65 -3.06 -23.87 4.22
C PRO A 65 -2.33 -24.89 5.09
N ASP A 66 -1.00 -24.93 5.02
CA ASP A 66 -0.15 -25.82 5.83
C ASP A 66 0.10 -25.29 7.26
N GLY A 67 -0.53 -24.17 7.63
CA GLY A 67 -0.42 -23.55 8.94
C GLY A 67 0.75 -22.55 9.08
N ARG A 68 1.60 -22.39 8.08
CA ARG A 68 2.68 -21.40 8.10
C ARG A 68 2.18 -20.02 7.71
N VAL A 69 2.90 -18.98 8.15
CA VAL A 69 2.80 -17.64 7.60
C VAL A 69 4.02 -17.37 6.72
N GLN A 70 3.79 -17.15 5.43
CA GLN A 70 4.83 -16.63 4.54
C GLN A 70 4.84 -15.11 4.64
N THR A 71 6.00 -14.52 4.88
CA THR A 71 6.21 -13.07 4.83
C THR A 71 7.27 -12.75 3.79
N VAL A 72 6.97 -11.80 2.90
CA VAL A 72 7.92 -11.26 1.94
C VAL A 72 8.12 -9.79 2.22
N GLY A 73 9.30 -9.43 2.72
CA GLY A 73 9.74 -8.03 2.80
C GLY A 73 10.58 -7.70 1.57
N TYR A 74 10.46 -6.49 1.03
CA TYR A 74 11.16 -6.13 -0.20
C TYR A 74 11.54 -4.65 -0.27
N ARG A 75 12.56 -4.40 -1.10
CA ARG A 75 12.91 -3.08 -1.63
C ARG A 75 12.95 -3.16 -3.15
N ALA A 76 12.39 -2.15 -3.83
CA ALA A 76 12.60 -1.96 -5.27
C ALA A 76 13.32 -0.64 -5.52
N ASP A 77 14.29 -0.66 -6.43
CA ASP A 77 15.06 0.50 -6.85
C ASP A 77 15.45 0.38 -8.34
N GLY A 78 16.32 1.26 -8.82
CA GLY A 78 16.79 1.25 -10.21
C GLY A 78 17.53 -0.03 -10.64
N SER A 79 17.94 -0.89 -9.69
CA SER A 79 18.56 -2.19 -9.98
C SER A 79 17.57 -3.35 -9.97
N GLY A 80 16.31 -3.11 -9.63
CA GLY A 80 15.23 -4.11 -9.65
C GLY A 80 14.60 -4.37 -8.29
N PHE A 81 13.98 -5.54 -8.16
CA PHE A 81 13.23 -5.98 -6.99
C PHE A 81 14.06 -6.91 -6.11
N HIS A 82 14.16 -6.59 -4.82
CA HIS A 82 15.02 -7.29 -3.85
C HIS A 82 14.17 -7.85 -2.69
N PRO A 83 13.63 -9.08 -2.81
CA PRO A 83 12.81 -9.68 -1.77
C PRO A 83 13.62 -10.49 -0.76
N THR A 84 13.13 -10.53 0.47
CA THR A 84 13.50 -11.49 1.51
C THR A 84 12.26 -12.25 1.94
N VAL A 85 12.29 -13.57 1.82
CA VAL A 85 11.16 -14.45 2.14
C VAL A 85 11.43 -15.19 3.44
N SER A 86 10.44 -15.23 4.32
CA SER A 86 10.50 -15.96 5.59
C SER A 86 9.22 -16.74 5.82
N TYR A 87 9.34 -17.82 6.59
CA TYR A 87 8.21 -18.65 7.02
C TYR A 87 8.20 -18.74 8.54
N GLN A 88 7.02 -18.62 9.13
CA GLN A 88 6.80 -18.76 10.56
C GLN A 88 5.78 -19.88 10.79
N GLY A 89 6.02 -20.74 11.78
CA GLY A 89 5.21 -21.93 12.07
C GLY A 89 5.77 -23.22 11.48
N THR A 90 5.03 -24.31 11.64
CA THR A 90 5.40 -25.66 11.18
C THR A 90 4.47 -26.09 10.05
N ALA A 91 5.05 -26.61 8.96
CA ALA A 91 4.24 -27.13 7.86
C ALA A 91 3.51 -28.42 8.28
N SER A 92 2.20 -28.44 8.12
CA SER A 92 1.38 -29.64 8.23
C SER A 92 0.97 -30.10 6.83
N HIS A 93 1.25 -31.37 6.52
CA HIS A 93 0.83 -31.98 5.26
C HIS A 93 -0.29 -32.98 5.53
N PRO A 94 -1.40 -32.95 4.77
CA PRO A 94 -2.37 -34.02 4.84
C PRO A 94 -1.68 -35.35 4.48
N GLY A 95 -1.76 -36.34 5.36
CA GLY A 95 -1.25 -37.67 5.07
C GLY A 95 -2.00 -38.27 3.89
N HIS A 96 -1.29 -38.62 2.81
CA HIS A 96 -1.85 -39.45 1.75
C HIS A 96 -2.11 -40.85 2.32
N GLY A 97 -3.34 -41.09 2.79
CA GLY A 97 -3.78 -42.41 3.18
C GLY A 97 -3.89 -43.29 1.94
N TYR A 98 -2.86 -44.10 1.67
CA TYR A 98 -2.94 -45.20 0.73
C TYR A 98 -3.81 -46.29 1.35
N GLY A 99 -5.12 -46.18 1.20
CA GLY A 99 -6.06 -47.25 1.51
C GLY A 99 -5.97 -48.32 0.43
N TYR A 100 -5.24 -49.40 0.71
CA TYR A 100 -5.39 -50.65 -0.04
C TYR A 100 -6.65 -51.34 0.50
N HIS A 101 -7.69 -51.41 -0.34
CA HIS A 101 -8.78 -52.38 -0.22
C HIS A 101 -8.53 -53.51 -1.21
#